data_AF-A0A7K2NNH7-F1
#
_entry.id   AF-A0A7K2NNH7-F1
#
_cell.length_a   1.000
_cell.length_b   1.000
_cell.length_c   1.000
_cell.angle_alpha   90.00
_cell.angle_beta   90.00
_cell.angle_gamma   90.00
#
_symmetry.space_group_name_H-M   'P 1'
#
loop_
_entity.id
_entity.type
_entity.pdbx_description
1 polymer ?
#
loop_
_entity_poly.entity_id
_entity_poly.type
_entity_poly.pdbx_seq_one_letter_code
_entity_poly.pdbx_strand_id
1 'polypeptide(L)'
;MTSKLTALLPDLAPWRSSRDFRLLWAQGLVTYLGSVMALIALPLQIKELTGSPLAVGVMGAVELVPLVVFGLYGGALADAVDRRRVIVLTEAGLGLLAAVLLVNALLPRPLLWPLYVV
;
A
#
# COMPACT_ATOMS: atom_id res chain seq x y z
N MET A 1 8.05 43.66 4.24
CA MET A 1 7.20 42.86 5.15
C MET A 1 6.63 41.58 4.51
N THR A 2 6.90 41.28 3.24
CA THR A 2 6.39 40.09 2.52
C THR A 2 7.19 38.80 2.76
N SER A 3 8.44 38.89 3.22
CA SER A 3 9.34 37.72 3.40
C SER A 3 8.93 36.77 4.53
N LYS A 4 8.22 37.24 5.57
CA LYS A 4 7.84 36.39 6.72
C LYS A 4 6.71 35.40 6.41
N LEU A 5 5.85 35.71 5.42
CA LEU A 5 4.75 34.83 5.02
C LEU A 5 5.24 33.66 4.15
N THR A 6 6.28 33.87 3.34
CA THR A 6 6.87 32.81 2.51
C THR A 6 7.56 31.73 3.36
N ALA A 7 8.07 32.07 4.55
CA ALA A 7 8.65 31.11 5.49
C ALA A 7 7.62 30.17 6.13
N LEU A 8 6.32 30.49 6.06
CA LEU A 8 5.23 29.63 6.53
C LEU A 8 4.63 28.76 5.42
N LEU A 9 4.96 29.03 4.15
CA LEU A 9 4.46 28.24 3.03
C LEU A 9 5.34 27.00 2.83
N PRO A 10 4.74 25.83 2.54
CA PRO A 10 5.49 24.64 2.17
C PRO A 10 6.33 24.93 0.93
N ASP A 11 7.61 24.58 0.97
CA ASP A 11 8.48 24.75 -0.19
C ASP A 11 8.07 23.77 -1.30
N LEU A 12 7.53 24.32 -2.40
CA LEU A 12 7.12 23.58 -3.59
C LEU A 12 8.25 23.47 -4.62
N ALA A 13 9.45 23.97 -4.33
CA ALA A 13 10.61 23.86 -5.21
C ALA A 13 10.92 22.40 -5.60
N PRO A 14 10.86 21.38 -4.71
CA PRO A 14 11.15 19.99 -5.08
C PRO A 14 10.26 19.44 -6.20
N TRP A 15 9.00 19.88 -6.25
CA TRP A 15 8.04 19.51 -7.29
C TRP A 15 8.43 20.07 -8.67
N ARG A 16 9.06 21.25 -8.70
CA ARG A 16 9.46 21.91 -9.96
C ARG A 16 10.85 21.45 -10.41
N SER A 17 11.78 21.28 -9.48
CA SER A 17 13.21 21.05 -9.76
C SER A 17 13.57 19.60 -10.01
N SER A 18 12.88 18.63 -9.40
CA SER A 18 13.26 17.21 -9.47
C SER A 18 12.20 16.34 -10.12
N ARG A 19 12.56 15.67 -11.21
CA ARG A 19 11.70 14.67 -11.87
C ARG A 19 11.46 13.46 -10.95
N ASP A 20 12.49 13.00 -10.26
CA ASP A 20 12.42 11.82 -9.41
C ASP A 20 11.50 12.06 -8.21
N PHE A 21 11.52 13.28 -7.65
CA PHE A 21 10.60 13.67 -6.59
C PHE A 21 9.15 13.63 -7.06
N ARG A 22 8.86 14.19 -8.26
CA ARG A 22 7.50 14.13 -8.83
C ARG A 22 7.03 12.70 -9.04
N LEU A 23 7.90 11.82 -9.54
CA LEU A 23 7.58 10.41 -9.75
C LEU A 23 7.28 9.71 -8.42
N LEU A 24 8.12 9.91 -7.41
CA LEU A 24 7.93 9.33 -6.07
C LEU A 24 6.64 9.83 -5.41
N TRP A 25 6.33 11.11 -5.55
CA TRP A 25 5.11 11.69 -4.99
C TRP A 25 3.86 11.18 -5.70
N ALA A 26 3.87 11.16 -7.04
CA ALA A 26 2.73 10.71 -7.84
C ALA A 26 2.43 9.22 -7.62
N GLN A 27 3.46 8.37 -7.60
CA GLN A 27 3.27 6.95 -7.29
C GLN A 27 2.78 6.75 -5.85
N GLY A 28 3.35 7.48 -4.88
CA GLY A 28 2.94 7.39 -3.48
C GLY A 28 1.48 7.81 -3.27
N LEU A 29 0.99 8.81 -4.01
CA LEU A 29 -0.43 9.20 -3.99
C LEU A 29 -1.34 8.06 -4.47
N VAL A 30 -0.99 7.41 -5.58
CA VAL A 30 -1.77 6.29 -6.14
C VAL A 30 -1.77 5.12 -5.17
N THR A 31 -0.61 4.73 -4.65
CA THR A 31 -0.45 3.63 -3.71
C THR A 31 -1.20 3.90 -2.40
N TYR A 32 -1.17 5.13 -1.89
CA TYR A 32 -1.92 5.52 -0.70
C TYR A 32 -3.44 5.41 -0.90
N LEU A 33 -3.95 5.95 -2.01
CA LEU A 33 -5.38 5.84 -2.32
C LEU A 33 -5.83 4.39 -2.47
N GLY A 34 -5.05 3.57 -3.19
CA GLY A 34 -5.32 2.14 -3.32
C GLY A 34 -5.35 1.42 -1.97
N SER A 35 -4.42 1.76 -1.07
CA SER A 35 -4.34 1.17 0.28
C SER A 35 -5.55 1.52 1.13
N VAL A 36 -6.02 2.77 1.10
CA VAL A 36 -7.24 3.19 1.83
C VAL A 36 -8.48 2.47 1.27
N MET A 37 -8.56 2.28 -0.05
CA MET A 37 -9.64 1.49 -0.65
C MET A 37 -9.58 0.03 -0.22
N ALA A 38 -8.40 -0.60 -0.24
CA ALA A 38 -8.22 -1.99 0.18
C ALA A 38 -8.59 -2.21 1.66
N LEU A 39 -8.19 -1.27 2.53
CA LEU A 39 -8.52 -1.26 3.96
C LEU A 39 -10.03 -1.35 4.24
N ILE A 40 -10.86 -0.82 3.33
CA ILE A 40 -12.32 -0.84 3.45
C ILE A 40 -12.91 -2.02 2.66
N ALA A 41 -12.45 -2.23 1.42
CA ALA A 41 -13.00 -3.20 0.49
C ALA A 41 -12.78 -4.65 0.94
N LEU A 42 -11.58 -5.00 1.43
CA LEU A 42 -11.26 -6.39 1.78
C LEU A 42 -12.08 -6.90 2.98
N PRO A 43 -12.21 -6.15 4.11
CA PRO A 43 -13.11 -6.54 5.19
C PRO A 43 -14.57 -6.69 4.77
N LEU A 44 -15.05 -5.78 3.91
CA LEU A 44 -16.41 -5.85 3.38
C LEU A 44 -16.61 -7.10 2.53
N GLN A 45 -15.66 -7.40 1.63
CA GLN A 45 -15.72 -8.58 0.78
C GLN A 45 -15.71 -9.88 1.60
N ILE A 46 -14.86 -9.98 2.63
CA ILE A 46 -14.89 -11.14 3.55
C ILE A 46 -16.24 -11.27 4.24
N LYS A 47 -16.79 -10.15 4.73
CA LYS A 47 -18.08 -10.13 5.41
C LYS A 47 -19.21 -10.59 4.48
N GLU A 48 -19.22 -10.14 3.23
CA GLU A 48 -20.21 -10.55 2.22
C GLU A 48 -20.10 -12.04 1.88
N LEU A 49 -18.88 -12.58 1.78
CA LEU A 49 -18.66 -13.99 1.45
C LEU A 49 -18.93 -14.95 2.62
N THR A 50 -18.63 -14.54 3.85
CA THR A 50 -18.68 -15.43 5.03
C THR A 50 -19.86 -15.16 5.98
N GLY A 51 -20.42 -13.94 5.95
CA GLY A 51 -21.41 -13.48 6.93
C GLY A 51 -20.87 -13.33 8.37
N SER A 52 -19.56 -13.52 8.60
CA SER A 52 -18.99 -13.66 9.94
C SER A 52 -18.04 -12.51 10.30
N PRO A 53 -18.32 -11.75 11.38
CA PRO A 53 -17.38 -10.75 11.90
C PRO A 53 -16.04 -11.35 12.38
N LEU A 54 -16.06 -12.62 12.83
CA LEU A 54 -14.84 -13.32 13.25
C LEU A 54 -13.88 -13.53 12.08
N ALA A 55 -14.40 -13.85 10.88
CA ALA A 55 -13.57 -14.04 9.69
C ALA A 55 -12.83 -12.74 9.33
N VAL A 56 -13.51 -11.59 9.44
CA VAL A 56 -12.88 -10.27 9.25
C VAL A 56 -11.81 -10.01 10.33
N GLY A 57 -12.06 -10.39 11.58
CA GLY A 57 -11.06 -10.26 12.65
C GLY A 57 -9.80 -11.10 12.42
N VAL A 58 -9.97 -12.31 11.88
CA VAL A 58 -8.85 -13.19 11.51
C VAL A 58 -7.98 -12.58 10.42
N MET A 59 -8.56 -11.85 9.46
CA MET A 59 -7.78 -11.13 8.43
C MET A 59 -6.81 -10.14 9.08
N GLY A 60 -7.28 -9.31 10.01
CA GLY A 60 -6.41 -8.39 10.74
C GLY A 60 -5.32 -9.09 11.56
N ALA A 61 -5.61 -10.28 12.11
CA ALA A 61 -4.60 -11.08 12.80
C ALA A 61 -3.51 -11.61 11.85
N VAL A 62 -3.88 -11.99 10.62
CA VAL A 62 -2.94 -12.45 9.60
C VAL A 62 -2.03 -11.32 9.13
N GLU A 63 -2.53 -10.08 9.00
CA GLU A 63 -1.74 -8.89 8.63
C GLU A 63 -0.60 -8.57 9.63
N LEU A 64 -0.72 -9.00 10.89
CA LEU A 64 0.34 -8.82 11.89
C LEU A 64 1.60 -9.60 11.53
N VAL A 65 1.47 -10.75 10.85
CA VAL A 65 2.62 -11.60 10.48
C VAL A 65 3.58 -10.86 9.53
N PRO A 66 3.16 -10.36 8.35
CA PRO A 66 4.03 -9.60 7.49
C PRO A 66 4.48 -8.29 8.16
N LEU A 67 3.64 -7.64 8.96
CA LEU A 67 4.03 -6.42 9.68
C LEU A 67 5.22 -6.66 10.63
N VAL A 68 5.21 -7.76 11.38
CA VAL A 68 6.31 -8.11 12.29
C VAL A 68 7.56 -8.54 11.50
N VAL A 69 7.39 -9.40 10.49
CA VAL A 69 8.51 -9.90 9.68
C VAL A 69 9.20 -8.75 8.95
N PHE A 70 8.45 -7.95 8.19
CA PHE A 70 9.01 -6.84 7.43
C PHE A 70 9.33 -5.63 8.31
N GLY A 71 8.68 -5.45 9.47
CA GLY A 71 9.07 -4.44 10.45
C GLY A 71 10.46 -4.70 11.05
N LEU A 72 10.79 -5.97 11.31
CA LEU A 72 12.08 -6.36 11.87
C LEU A 72 13.20 -6.39 10.82
N TYR A 73 12.92 -6.98 9.65
CA TYR A 73 13.94 -7.18 8.61
C TYR A 73 13.97 -6.11 7.51
N GLY A 74 12.87 -5.37 7.33
CA GLY A 74 12.71 -4.45 6.21
C GLY A 74 13.65 -3.25 6.27
N GLY A 75 13.97 -2.74 7.46
CA GLY A 75 14.94 -1.65 7.62
C GLY A 75 16.36 -2.06 7.21
N ALA A 76 16.82 -3.21 7.71
CA ALA A 76 18.12 -3.75 7.34
C ALA A 76 18.21 -4.05 5.83
N LEU A 77 17.14 -4.56 5.23
CA LEU A 77 17.06 -4.80 3.80
C LEU A 77 17.09 -3.49 2.99
N ALA A 78 16.38 -2.45 3.45
CA ALA A 78 16.32 -1.15 2.78
C ALA A 78 17.63 -0.37 2.84
N ASP A 79 18.47 -0.62 3.86
CA ASP A 79 19.79 -0.01 3.98
C ASP A 79 20.89 -0.81 3.25
N ALA A 80 20.72 -2.12 3.09
CA ALA A 80 21.68 -2.98 2.40
C ALA A 80 21.53 -3.00 0.87
N VAL A 81 20.35 -2.65 0.33
CA VAL A 81 20.03 -2.73 -1.10
C VAL A 81 19.83 -1.33 -1.69
N ASP A 82 20.06 -1.16 -2.99
CA ASP A 82 19.73 0.07 -3.71
C ASP A 82 18.25 0.43 -3.52
N ARG A 83 18.01 1.57 -2.84
CA ARG A 83 16.68 2.09 -2.50
C ARG A 83 15.76 2.18 -3.71
N ARG A 84 16.27 2.54 -4.89
CA ARG A 84 15.45 2.65 -6.09
C ARG A 84 14.93 1.28 -6.53
N ARG A 85 15.77 0.24 -6.43
CA ARG A 85 15.36 -1.13 -6.75
C ARG A 85 14.35 -1.66 -5.75
N VAL A 86 14.56 -1.40 -4.46
CA VAL A 86 13.60 -1.78 -3.41
C VAL A 86 12.22 -1.20 -3.72
N ILE A 87 12.14 0.12 -3.95
CA ILE A 87 10.87 0.80 -4.28
C ILE A 87 10.20 0.18 -5.51
N VAL A 88 10.94 0.02 -6.62
CA VAL A 88 10.35 -0.50 -7.87
C VAL A 88 9.84 -1.93 -7.69
N LEU A 89 10.59 -2.79 -6.99
CA LEU A 89 10.20 -4.19 -6.78
C LEU A 89 8.98 -4.29 -5.85
N THR A 90 8.92 -3.49 -4.78
CA THR A 90 7.78 -3.50 -3.86
C THR A 90 6.52 -2.95 -4.52
N GLU A 91 6.61 -1.86 -5.28
CA GLU A 91 5.47 -1.31 -6.02
C GLU A 91 4.99 -2.27 -7.12
N ALA A 92 5.91 -2.93 -7.83
CA ALA A 92 5.54 -3.94 -8.82
C ALA A 92 4.87 -5.16 -8.17
N GLY A 93 5.39 -5.61 -7.02
CA GLY A 93 4.77 -6.67 -6.22
C GLY A 93 3.38 -6.29 -5.76
N LEU A 94 3.20 -5.09 -5.22
CA LEU A 94 1.89 -4.58 -4.80
C LEU A 94 0.90 -4.53 -5.97
N GLY A 95 1.32 -4.04 -7.14
CA GLY A 95 0.49 -4.03 -8.34
C GLY A 95 0.08 -5.42 -8.82
N LEU A 96 1.00 -6.40 -8.74
CA LEU A 96 0.70 -7.79 -9.08
C LEU A 96 -0.31 -8.40 -8.11
N LEU A 97 -0.12 -8.20 -6.80
CA LEU A 97 -1.03 -8.66 -5.75
C LEU A 97 -2.42 -8.03 -5.89
N ALA A 98 -2.50 -6.73 -6.16
CA ALA A 98 -3.76 -6.06 -6.45
C ALA A 98 -4.46 -6.63 -7.70
N ALA A 99 -3.70 -6.99 -8.74
CA ALA A 99 -4.25 -7.65 -9.92
C ALA A 99 -4.80 -9.05 -9.61
N VAL A 100 -4.14 -9.82 -8.74
CA VAL A 100 -4.63 -11.12 -8.25
C VAL A 100 -5.97 -10.94 -7.51
N LEU A 101 -6.06 -9.95 -6.61
CA LEU A 101 -7.31 -9.65 -5.90
C LEU A 101 -8.42 -9.22 -6.86
N LEU A 102 -8.11 -8.40 -7.85
CA LEU A 102 -9.05 -7.98 -8.89
C LEU A 102 -9.60 -9.19 -9.66
N VAL A 103 -8.71 -10.07 -10.13
CA VAL A 103 -9.13 -11.29 -10.84
C VAL A 103 -10.01 -12.16 -9.94
N ASN A 104 -9.65 -12.34 -8.67
CA ASN A 104 -10.45 -13.10 -7.71
C ASN A 104 -11.85 -12.50 -7.50
N ALA A 105 -11.95 -11.16 -7.44
CA ALA A 105 -13.23 -10.46 -7.29
C ALA A 105 -14.13 -10.57 -8.53
N LEU A 106 -13.54 -10.67 -9.72
CA LEU A 106 -14.29 -10.82 -10.99
C LEU A 106 -14.76 -12.26 -11.25
N LEU A 107 -14.33 -13.25 -10.45
CA LEU A 107 -14.80 -14.62 -10.60
C LEU A 107 -16.30 -14.72 -10.25
N PRO A 108 -17.06 -15.61 -10.92
CA PRO A 108 -18.47 -15.85 -10.57
C PRO A 108 -18.67 -16.31 -9.12
N ARG A 109 -17.64 -16.92 -8.53
CA ARG A 109 -17.57 -17.32 -7.13
C ARG A 109 -16.19 -16.93 -6.59
N PRO A 110 -16.05 -15.75 -5.97
CA PRO A 110 -14.79 -15.31 -5.41
C PRO A 110 -14.28 -16.29 -4.34
N LEU A 111 -12.98 -16.56 -4.36
CA LEU A 111 -12.36 -17.41 -3.35
C LEU A 111 -12.03 -16.57 -2.12
N LEU A 112 -12.17 -17.18 -0.94
CA LEU A 112 -11.92 -16.53 0.34
C LEU A 112 -10.43 -16.49 0.69
N TRP A 113 -9.68 -17.55 0.38
CA TRP A 113 -8.28 -17.69 0.79
C TRP A 113 -7.34 -16.60 0.25
N PRO A 114 -7.48 -16.04 -0.99
CA PRO A 114 -6.60 -14.99 -1.46
C PRO A 114 -6.68 -13.74 -0.61
N LEU A 115 -7.84 -13.46 0.00
CA LEU A 115 -8.05 -12.29 0.86
C LEU A 115 -7.24 -12.33 2.17
N TYR A 116 -6.70 -13.50 2.54
CA TYR A 116 -5.83 -13.64 3.71
C TYR A 116 -4.34 -13.71 3.36
N VAL A 117 -3.99 -14.03 2.12
CA VAL A 117 -2.60 -14.32 1.72
C VAL A 117 -1.97 -13.16 0.96
N VAL A 118 -2.81 -12.41 0.23
CA VAL A 118 -2.42 -11.30 -0.65
C VAL A 118 -2.54 -9.98 0.09
#